data_AF-A0A6B8TP89-F1
#
_entry.id   AF-A0A6B8TP89-F1
#
_cell.length_a   1.000
_cell.length_b   1.000
_cell.length_c   1.000
_cell.angle_alpha   90.00
_cell.angle_beta   90.00
_cell.angle_gamma   90.00
#
_symmetry.space_group_name_H-M   'P 1'
#
loop_
_entity.id
_entity.type
_entity.pdbx_description
1 polymer ?
#
loop_
_entity_poly.entity_id
_entity_poly.type
_entity_poly.pdbx_seq_one_letter_code
_entity_poly.pdbx_strand_id
1 'polypeptide(L)'
;MTSSIITNRIKVNIASGGNAQSDYVTLEKGRCIGVYFLPFGSYEPENAVEISLRDPQGNVIIEPVDYRDFKHKGGGYVQGMKQVNFECNNNKFQVSVLSDTALTGDFKGELVLLIQRDCLCDNNPQ
;
A
#
# COMPACT_ATOMS: atom_id res chain seq x y z
N MET A 1 -6.87 -26.08 -5.43
CA MET A 1 -6.94 -24.62 -5.34
C MET A 1 -5.57 -24.09 -4.97
N THR A 2 -4.84 -23.50 -5.92
CA THR A 2 -3.58 -22.78 -5.63
C THR A 2 -3.83 -21.31 -5.89
N SER A 3 -4.29 -20.58 -4.88
CA SER A 3 -4.33 -19.11 -4.92
C SER A 3 -2.91 -18.61 -5.17
N SER A 4 -2.69 -17.84 -6.23
CA SER A 4 -1.42 -17.16 -6.43
C SER A 4 -1.44 -15.82 -5.70
N ILE A 5 -0.42 -15.60 -4.87
CA ILE A 5 -0.20 -14.32 -4.20
C ILE A 5 0.80 -13.54 -5.04
N ILE A 6 0.47 -12.30 -5.37
CA ILE A 6 1.35 -11.36 -6.08
C ILE A 6 1.53 -10.09 -5.26
N THR A 7 2.47 -9.24 -5.67
CA THR A 7 2.72 -7.94 -5.04
C THR A 7 2.61 -6.80 -6.04
N ASN A 8 1.86 -5.76 -5.70
CA ASN A 8 1.96 -4.45 -6.34
C ASN A 8 2.85 -3.56 -5.47
N ARG A 9 3.85 -2.91 -6.08
CA ARG A 9 4.80 -2.02 -5.40
C ARG A 9 4.58 -0.59 -5.87
N ILE A 10 4.35 0.31 -4.94
CA ILE A 10 4.06 1.72 -5.21
C ILE A 10 5.19 2.55 -4.62
N LYS A 11 5.89 3.30 -5.47
CA LYS A 11 6.94 4.20 -5.00
C LYS A 11 6.32 5.34 -4.22
N VAL A 12 6.85 5.57 -3.03
CA VAL A 12 6.53 6.76 -2.22
C VAL A 12 7.81 7.54 -1.98
N ASN A 13 7.75 8.84 -2.25
CA ASN A 13 8.83 9.79 -2.22
C ASN A 13 8.30 11.19 -1.87
N ILE A 14 8.69 11.69 -0.70
CA ILE A 14 8.62 13.12 -0.37
C ILE A 14 10.06 13.61 -0.26
N ALA A 15 10.47 14.48 -1.18
CA ALA A 15 11.79 15.09 -1.15
C ALA A 15 11.93 16.04 0.06
N SER A 16 13.14 16.24 0.54
CA SER A 16 13.44 17.25 1.56
C SER A 16 12.87 18.62 1.20
N GLY A 17 12.22 19.29 2.15
CA GLY A 17 11.49 20.54 1.97
C GLY A 17 10.07 20.37 1.42
N GLY A 18 9.70 19.18 0.95
CA GLY A 18 8.33 18.82 0.56
C GLY A 18 7.53 18.26 1.73
N ASN A 19 6.21 18.19 1.55
CA ASN A 19 5.29 17.70 2.57
C ASN A 19 4.21 16.76 2.03
N ALA A 20 4.15 16.52 0.72
CA ALA A 20 3.11 15.67 0.14
C ALA A 20 3.55 15.00 -1.17
N GLN A 21 2.93 13.85 -1.44
CA GLN A 21 2.89 13.17 -2.72
C GLN A 21 1.50 12.54 -2.89
N SER A 22 0.95 12.60 -4.10
CA SER A 22 -0.26 11.85 -4.45
C SER A 22 -0.11 11.27 -5.84
N ASP A 23 -0.37 9.98 -5.99
CA ASP A 23 -0.28 9.27 -7.27
C ASP A 23 -1.48 8.34 -7.47
N TYR A 24 -1.79 8.05 -8.73
CA TYR A 24 -2.74 7.02 -9.10
C TYR A 24 -2.02 5.77 -9.55
N VAL A 25 -2.42 4.63 -9.01
CA VAL A 25 -1.87 3.32 -9.36
C VAL A 25 -2.96 2.37 -9.81
N THR A 26 -2.67 1.54 -10.79
CA THR A 26 -3.54 0.41 -11.13
C THR A 26 -3.10 -0.79 -10.29
N LEU A 27 -4.04 -1.37 -9.53
CA LEU A 27 -3.80 -2.61 -8.80
C LEU A 27 -4.26 -3.81 -9.62
N GLU A 28 -3.46 -4.87 -9.62
CA GLU A 28 -3.77 -6.11 -10.33
C GLU A 28 -5.09 -6.73 -9.85
N LYS A 29 -5.81 -7.40 -10.74
CA LYS A 29 -7.06 -8.10 -10.39
C LYS A 29 -6.83 -9.11 -9.25
N GLY A 30 -7.75 -9.09 -8.30
CA GLY A 30 -7.76 -9.94 -7.11
C GLY A 30 -8.15 -9.12 -5.89
N ARG A 31 -7.82 -9.65 -4.72
CA ARG A 31 -8.15 -9.06 -3.43
C ARG A 31 -6.88 -8.66 -2.68
N CYS A 32 -6.77 -7.39 -2.28
CA CYS A 32 -5.67 -6.96 -1.42
C CYS A 32 -5.92 -7.46 0.00
N ILE A 33 -4.95 -8.22 0.52
CA ILE A 33 -5.01 -8.87 1.83
C ILE A 33 -3.99 -8.31 2.84
N GLY A 34 -3.00 -7.56 2.36
CA GLY A 34 -1.95 -7.03 3.22
C GLY A 34 -1.26 -5.81 2.61
N VAL A 35 -0.82 -4.90 3.47
CA VAL A 35 -0.02 -3.75 3.10
C VAL A 35 1.14 -3.61 4.07
N TYR A 36 2.33 -3.32 3.54
CA TYR A 36 3.46 -2.90 4.36
C TYR A 36 4.32 -1.87 3.64
N PHE A 37 5.08 -1.10 4.41
CA PHE A 37 5.99 -0.10 3.92
C PHE A 37 7.43 -0.61 3.99
N LEU A 38 8.15 -0.51 2.88
CA LEU A 38 9.56 -0.85 2.75
C LEU A 38 10.38 0.44 2.57
N PRO A 39 11.12 0.91 3.59
CA PRO A 39 11.95 2.10 3.47
C PRO A 39 13.17 1.85 2.57
N PHE A 40 13.54 2.86 1.78
CA PHE A 40 14.76 2.86 0.94
C PHE A 40 15.91 3.69 1.51
N GLY A 41 15.73 4.23 2.72
CA GLY A 41 16.75 4.97 3.44
C GLY A 41 16.56 4.84 4.96
N SER A 42 17.51 5.39 5.70
CA SER A 42 17.48 5.41 7.18
C SER A 42 16.84 6.67 7.76
N TYR A 43 16.39 7.61 6.92
CA TYR A 43 15.70 8.81 7.39
C TYR A 43 14.35 8.41 7.99
N GLU A 44 14.17 8.68 9.28
CA GLU A 44 12.91 8.52 9.99
C GLU A 44 12.38 9.91 10.35
N PRO A 45 11.29 10.38 9.71
CA PRO A 45 10.67 11.66 10.04
C PRO A 45 10.31 11.77 11.52
N GLU A 46 10.61 12.90 12.16
CA GLU A 46 10.18 13.18 13.54
C GLU A 46 8.66 13.32 13.63
N ASN A 47 8.08 14.00 12.63
CA ASN A 47 6.64 14.22 12.50
C ASN A 47 5.95 13.02 11.82
N ALA A 48 4.62 12.97 11.97
CA ALA A 48 3.82 11.94 11.33
C ALA A 48 3.88 12.08 9.81
N VAL A 49 4.04 10.94 9.12
CA VAL A 49 3.88 10.85 7.67
C VAL A 49 2.72 9.90 7.40
N GLU A 50 1.58 10.47 7.06
CA GLU A 50 0.33 9.75 6.85
C GLU A 50 0.28 9.15 5.44
N ILE A 51 -0.11 7.88 5.36
CA ILE A 51 -0.40 7.19 4.10
C ILE A 51 -1.88 6.87 4.08
N SER A 52 -2.55 7.19 2.98
CA SER A 52 -3.95 6.83 2.73
C SER A 52 -4.14 6.23 1.35
N LEU A 53 -5.21 5.46 1.20
CA LEU A 53 -5.61 4.84 -0.06
C LEU A 53 -7.09 5.11 -0.32
N ARG A 54 -7.42 5.61 -1.51
CA ARG A 54 -8.79 5.79 -1.97
C ARG A 54 -9.06 4.98 -3.23
N ASP A 55 -10.28 4.51 -3.37
CA ASP A 55 -10.76 3.84 -4.58
C ASP A 55 -11.04 4.87 -5.70
N PRO A 56 -11.35 4.42 -6.94
CA PRO A 56 -11.69 5.31 -8.04
C PRO A 56 -12.88 6.24 -7.78
N GLN A 57 -13.78 5.85 -6.89
CA GLN A 57 -14.99 6.59 -6.51
C GLN A 57 -14.71 7.63 -5.41
N GLY A 58 -13.48 7.67 -4.88
CA GLY A 58 -13.05 8.58 -3.82
C GLY A 58 -13.33 8.07 -2.41
N ASN A 59 -13.85 6.85 -2.26
CA ASN A 59 -14.07 6.23 -0.96
C ASN A 59 -12.72 5.90 -0.32
N VAL A 60 -12.64 6.11 0.99
CA VAL A 60 -11.43 5.80 1.74
C VAL A 60 -11.39 4.29 1.99
N ILE A 61 -10.33 3.65 1.51
CA ILE A 61 -10.04 2.22 1.70
C ILE A 61 -9.08 2.02 2.86
N ILE A 62 -8.09 2.91 2.97
CA ILE A 62 -7.18 2.99 4.10
C ILE A 62 -7.20 4.45 4.55
N GLU A 63 -7.68 4.67 5.78
CA GLU A 63 -7.65 5.98 6.44
C GLU A 63 -6.23 6.54 6.51
N PRO A 64 -6.05 7.87 6.51
CA PRO A 64 -4.76 8.49 6.76
C PRO A 64 -4.21 8.03 8.11
N VAL A 65 -3.10 7.30 8.06
CA VAL A 65 -2.41 6.77 9.25
C VAL A 65 -0.91 6.82 9.03
N ASP A 66 -0.17 6.99 10.12
CA ASP A 66 1.29 7.11 10.05
C ASP A 66 1.96 5.91 9.37
N TYR A 67 3.00 6.16 8.58
CA TYR A 67 3.72 5.13 7.81
C TYR A 67 4.25 4.00 8.70
N ARG A 68 4.52 4.28 9.99
CA ARG A 68 4.99 3.29 10.97
C ARG A 68 3.95 2.20 11.24
N ASP A 69 2.67 2.47 11.02
CA ASP A 69 1.62 1.44 11.11
C ASP A 69 1.76 0.35 10.05
N PHE A 70 2.46 0.66 8.95
CA PHE A 70 2.75 -0.27 7.87
C PHE A 70 4.13 -0.95 8.03
N LYS A 71 4.88 -0.70 9.12
CA LYS A 71 6.12 -1.44 9.41
C LYS A 71 5.77 -2.90 9.71
N HIS A 72 6.54 -3.82 9.13
CA HIS A 72 6.33 -5.25 9.32
C HIS A 72 6.63 -5.68 10.77
N LYS A 73 5.64 -6.24 11.48
CA LYS A 73 5.70 -6.51 12.93
C LYS A 73 6.25 -7.90 13.32
N GLY A 74 6.78 -8.66 12.37
CA GLY A 74 7.24 -10.05 12.58
C GLY A 74 6.10 -11.07 12.54
N GLY A 75 6.36 -12.35 12.82
CA GLY A 75 5.29 -13.39 12.88
C GLY A 75 4.99 -14.12 11.57
N GLY A 76 5.81 -13.95 10.53
CA GLY A 76 5.61 -14.51 9.19
C GLY A 76 5.38 -13.43 8.14
N TYR A 77 5.55 -13.75 6.85
CA TYR A 77 5.52 -12.74 5.77
C TYR A 77 4.18 -12.01 5.69
N VAL A 78 3.05 -12.72 5.79
CA VAL A 78 1.72 -12.09 5.68
C VAL A 78 1.26 -11.55 7.03
N GLN A 79 1.49 -12.29 8.12
CA GLN A 79 1.00 -11.97 9.46
C GLN A 79 1.62 -10.71 10.03
N GLY A 80 2.84 -10.37 9.63
CA GLY A 80 3.52 -9.15 10.06
C GLY A 80 3.07 -7.90 9.31
N MET A 81 2.30 -8.02 8.23
CA MET A 81 1.77 -6.89 7.45
C MET A 81 0.49 -6.34 8.06
N LYS A 82 0.16 -5.08 7.74
CA LYS A 82 -1.16 -4.52 8.04
C LYS A 82 -2.20 -5.24 7.19
N GLN A 83 -3.10 -5.98 7.85
CA GLN A 83 -4.16 -6.71 7.16
C GLN A 83 -5.20 -5.73 6.61
N VAL A 84 -5.54 -5.91 5.34
CA VAL A 84 -6.60 -5.16 4.66
C VAL A 84 -7.46 -6.14 3.89
N ASN A 85 -8.60 -5.68 3.38
CA ASN A 85 -9.56 -6.59 2.76
C ASN A 85 -10.43 -5.90 1.71
N PHE A 86 -9.87 -5.58 0.55
CA PHE A 86 -10.58 -4.87 -0.52
C PHE A 86 -10.29 -5.43 -1.92
N GLU A 87 -11.23 -5.26 -2.83
CA GLU A 87 -11.15 -5.74 -4.21
C GLU A 87 -10.30 -4.79 -5.08
N CYS A 88 -9.32 -5.33 -5.82
CA CYS A 88 -8.39 -4.56 -6.64
C CYS A 88 -8.81 -4.45 -8.12
N ASN A 89 -9.57 -5.41 -8.66
CA ASN A 89 -10.33 -5.36 -9.92
C ASN A 89 -9.74 -4.59 -11.14
N ASN A 90 -8.41 -4.50 -11.29
CA ASN A 90 -7.76 -3.65 -12.31
C ASN A 90 -8.17 -2.16 -12.21
N ASN A 91 -8.55 -1.70 -11.02
CA ASN A 91 -8.99 -0.35 -10.75
C ASN A 91 -7.82 0.58 -10.43
N LYS A 92 -8.03 1.88 -10.67
CA LYS A 92 -7.10 2.94 -10.30
C LYS A 92 -7.36 3.42 -8.88
N PHE A 93 -6.39 3.24 -7.99
CA PHE A 93 -6.45 3.73 -6.62
C PHE A 93 -5.58 4.96 -6.47
N GLN A 94 -6.02 5.92 -5.68
CA GLN A 94 -5.22 7.07 -5.30
C GLN A 94 -4.47 6.74 -4.01
N VAL A 95 -3.14 6.87 -4.06
CA VAL A 95 -2.28 6.76 -2.89
C VAL A 95 -1.81 8.16 -2.56
N SER A 96 -2.04 8.58 -1.32
CA SER A 96 -1.58 9.88 -0.83
C SER A 96 -0.67 9.69 0.36
N VAL A 97 0.46 10.38 0.33
CA VAL A 97 1.43 10.47 1.41
C VAL A 97 1.55 11.92 1.81
N LEU A 98 1.31 12.23 3.07
CA LEU A 98 1.25 13.60 3.59
C LEU A 98 2.00 13.72 4.90
N SER A 99 2.68 14.83 5.08
CA SER A 99 3.23 15.30 6.34
C SER A 99 2.67 16.68 6.59
N ASP A 100 2.28 16.98 7.83
CA ASP A 100 1.75 18.29 8.19
C ASP A 100 2.81 19.41 8.05
N THR A 101 4.08 19.02 8.16
CA THR A 101 5.23 19.90 8.00
C THR A 101 6.16 19.43 6.89
N ALA A 102 6.93 20.36 6.32
CA ALA A 102 7.97 20.02 5.37
C ALA A 102 9.01 19.09 6.03
N LEU A 103 9.37 18.02 5.32
CA LEU A 103 10.36 17.06 5.82
C LEU A 103 11.78 17.64 5.75
N THR A 104 12.61 17.29 6.72
CA THR A 104 14.02 17.71 6.80
C THR A 104 14.97 16.77 6.04
N GLY A 105 14.45 15.66 5.53
CA GLY A 105 15.17 14.69 4.72
C GLY A 105 14.25 14.00 3.72
N ASP A 106 14.85 13.28 2.78
CA ASP A 106 14.13 12.52 1.76
C ASP A 106 13.43 11.31 2.38
N PHE A 107 12.10 11.30 2.37
CA PHE A 107 11.30 10.13 2.73
C PHE A 107 11.06 9.28 1.49
N LYS A 108 11.73 8.14 1.39
CA LYS A 108 11.69 7.24 0.22
C LYS A 108 11.40 5.81 0.62
N GLY A 109 10.55 5.14 -0.15
CA GLY A 109 10.29 3.72 0.01
C GLY A 109 9.26 3.19 -0.98
N GLU A 110 8.77 2.00 -0.69
CA GLU A 110 7.67 1.37 -1.40
C GLU A 110 6.54 1.02 -0.44
N LEU A 111 5.32 1.36 -0.83
CA LEU A 111 4.12 0.73 -0.28
C LEU A 111 3.88 -0.55 -1.07
N VAL A 112 3.96 -1.68 -0.39
CA VAL A 112 3.82 -3.01 -1.00
C VAL A 112 2.44 -3.56 -0.62
N LEU A 113 1.63 -3.84 -1.64
CA LEU A 113 0.30 -4.39 -1.51
C LEU A 113 0.33 -5.86 -1.92
N LEU A 114 -0.16 -6.72 -1.04
CA LEU A 114 -0.23 -8.15 -1.24
C LEU A 114 -1.61 -8.50 -1.82
N ILE A 115 -1.64 -8.96 -3.06
CA ILE A 115 -2.90 -9.24 -3.78
C ILE A 115 -3.02 -10.76 -3.96
N GLN A 116 -4.10 -11.32 -3.43
CA GLN A 116 -4.53 -12.68 -3.69
C GLN A 116 -5.35 -12.72 -4.97
N ARG A 117 -4.85 -13.38 -6.01
CA ARG A 117 -5.58 -13.51 -7.28
C ARG A 117 -6.70 -14.53 -7.15
N ASP A 118 -7.86 -14.19 -7.72
CA ASP A 118 -8.94 -15.14 -7.93
C ASP A 118 -8.47 -16.20 -8.92
N CYS A 119 -8.58 -17.47 -8.54
CA CYS A 119 -8.41 -18.58 -9.46
C CYS A 119 -9.78 -18.83 -10.09
N LEU A 120 -9.93 -18.55 -11.39
CA LEU A 120 -11.01 -19.11 -12.19
C LEU A 120 -10.79 -20.62 -12.19
N CYS A 121 -11.49 -21.33 -11.31
CA CYS A 121 -11.71 -22.75 -11.52
C CYS A 121 -12.76 -22.80 -12.63
N ASP A 122 -12.36 -23.17 -13.84
CA ASP A 122 -13.29 -23.65 -14.87
C ASP A 122 -13.93 -24.94 -14.34
N ASN A 123 -14.93 -24.80 -13.47
CA ASN A 123 -15.84 -25.87 -13.13
C ASN A 123 -16.79 -26.01 -14.33
N ASN A 124 -16.29 -26.61 -15.40
CA ASN A 124 -17.11 -27.12 -16.49
C ASN A 124 -17.43 -28.58 -16.16
N PRO A 125 -18.58 -28.90 -15.52
CA PRO A 125 -19.05 -30.28 -15.50
C PRO A 125 -19.45 -30.63 -16.94
N GLN A 126 -18.64 -31.46 -17.60
CA GLN A 126 -19.15 -32.28 -18.72
C GLN A 126 -20.13 -33.32 -18.19
#